data_AF-A0AA89T6N3-F1
#
_entry.id   AF-A0AA89T6N3-F1
#
_cell.length_a   1.000
_cell.length_b   1.000
_cell.length_c   1.000
_cell.angle_alpha   90.00
_cell.angle_beta   90.00
_cell.angle_gamma   90.00
#
_symmetry.space_group_name_H-M   'P 1'
#
loop_
_entity.id
_entity.type
_entity.pdbx_description
1 polymer ?
#
loop_
_entity_poly.entity_id
_entity_poly.type
_entity_poly.pdbx_seq_one_letter_code
_entity_poly.pdbx_strand_id
1 'polypeptide(L)'
;MRALKQLVRFGWEQALSCLFPVVIFASLAFTKFMPLPFLPRYDWLLIICLLMQWWMVRSGLETRDELKVITLFHLIGLALELFKVHMGSWSYPEEGYFKIFGVPLYSGFMYASVASYLCQAWRRFKVELVKWPPFLVVVPLAAAIYLNFFTHHYWIDVRW
;
A
#
# COMPACT_ATOMS: atom_id res chain seq x y z
N MET A 1 -21.89 -28.96 -3.42
CA MET A 1 -22.33 -27.73 -4.14
C MET A 1 -22.23 -26.43 -3.32
N ARG A 2 -22.61 -26.40 -2.04
CA ARG A 2 -22.56 -25.16 -1.21
C ARG A 2 -21.13 -24.62 -0.98
N ALA A 3 -20.17 -25.49 -0.67
CA ALA A 3 -18.78 -25.11 -0.46
C ALA A 3 -18.15 -24.49 -1.71
N LEU A 4 -18.38 -25.07 -2.90
CA LEU A 4 -17.87 -24.52 -4.16
C LEU A 4 -18.44 -23.12 -4.45
N LYS A 5 -19.75 -22.91 -4.23
CA LYS A 5 -20.37 -21.59 -4.38
C LYS A 5 -19.76 -20.56 -3.42
N GLN A 6 -19.48 -20.95 -2.18
CA GLN A 6 -18.82 -20.09 -1.20
C GLN A 6 -17.38 -19.77 -1.61
N LEU A 7 -16.62 -20.77 -2.09
CA LEU A 7 -15.25 -20.58 -2.56
C LEU A 7 -15.20 -19.60 -3.75
N VAL A 8 -16.09 -19.76 -4.73
CA VAL A 8 -16.18 -18.84 -5.88
C VAL A 8 -16.54 -17.43 -5.43
N ARG A 9 -17.53 -17.27 -4.54
CA ARG A 9 -17.90 -15.96 -3.99
C ARG A 9 -16.74 -15.31 -3.23
N PHE A 10 -16.05 -16.09 -2.40
CA PHE A 10 -14.88 -15.62 -1.66
C PHE A 10 -13.79 -15.15 -2.63
N GLY A 11 -13.43 -15.97 -3.60
CA GLY A 11 -12.44 -15.61 -4.62
C GLY A 11 -12.81 -14.35 -5.41
N TRP A 12 -14.09 -14.18 -5.73
CA TRP A 12 -14.58 -12.98 -6.43
C TRP A 12 -14.42 -11.70 -5.61
N GLU A 13 -14.83 -11.70 -4.34
CA GLU A 13 -14.68 -10.53 -3.47
C GLU A 13 -13.21 -10.23 -3.16
N GLN A 14 -12.36 -11.25 -3.06
CA GLN A 14 -10.91 -11.09 -2.94
C GLN A 14 -10.31 -10.44 -4.20
N ALA A 15 -10.67 -10.93 -5.38
CA ALA A 15 -10.20 -10.38 -6.65
C ALA A 15 -10.61 -8.90 -6.81
N LEU A 16 -11.85 -8.55 -6.45
CA LEU A 16 -12.32 -7.16 -6.46
C LEU A 16 -11.56 -6.28 -5.45
N SER A 17 -11.21 -6.81 -4.29
CA SER A 17 -10.40 -6.09 -3.29
C SER A 17 -8.97 -5.85 -3.77
N CYS A 18 -8.45 -6.68 -4.67
CA CYS A 18 -7.11 -6.56 -5.25
C CYS A 18 -7.01 -5.58 -6.43
N LEU A 19 -8.06 -4.85 -6.77
CA LEU A 19 -8.08 -4.03 -7.98
C LEU A 19 -6.94 -2.99 -8.01
N PHE A 20 -6.69 -2.30 -6.90
CA PHE A 20 -5.61 -1.31 -6.83
C PHE A 20 -4.21 -1.93 -6.98
N PRO A 21 -3.81 -2.94 -6.17
CA PRO A 21 -2.50 -3.56 -6.35
C PRO A 21 -2.32 -4.20 -7.73
N VAL A 22 -3.38 -4.80 -8.31
CA VAL A 22 -3.32 -5.34 -9.69
C VAL A 22 -2.96 -4.25 -10.70
N VAL A 23 -3.55 -3.05 -10.60
CA VAL A 23 -3.21 -1.92 -11.47
C VAL A 23 -1.77 -1.47 -11.27
N ILE A 24 -1.27 -1.44 -10.02
CA ILE A 24 0.13 -1.10 -9.74
C ILE A 24 1.09 -2.12 -10.38
N PHE A 25 0.88 -3.42 -10.15
CA PHE A 25 1.74 -4.47 -10.72
C PHE A 25 1.66 -4.53 -12.24
N ALA A 26 0.46 -4.39 -12.82
CA ALA A 26 0.29 -4.32 -14.25
C ALA A 26 1.04 -3.12 -14.84
N SER A 27 0.99 -1.96 -14.18
CA SER A 27 1.68 -0.74 -14.61
C SER A 27 3.20 -0.87 -14.47
N LEU A 28 3.70 -1.47 -13.39
CA LEU A 28 5.12 -1.79 -13.21
C LEU A 28 5.64 -2.71 -14.31
N ALA A 29 4.88 -3.75 -14.66
CA ALA A 29 5.22 -4.68 -15.72
C ALA A 29 5.16 -4.01 -17.10
N PHE A 30 4.05 -3.32 -17.41
CA PHE A 30 3.85 -2.64 -18.67
C PHE A 30 4.94 -1.60 -18.95
N THR A 31 5.21 -0.71 -18.00
CA THR A 31 6.24 0.33 -18.14
C THR A 31 7.67 -0.22 -18.17
N LYS A 32 7.90 -1.47 -17.76
CA LYS A 32 9.19 -2.16 -17.93
C LYS A 32 9.41 -2.60 -19.37
N PHE A 33 8.37 -3.03 -20.07
CA PHE A 33 8.47 -3.52 -21.45
C PHE A 33 8.24 -2.43 -22.49
N MET A 34 7.45 -1.41 -22.15
CA MET A 34 7.09 -0.31 -23.04
C MET A 34 7.46 1.03 -22.38
N PRO A 35 8.62 1.60 -22.71
CA PRO A 35 8.98 2.93 -22.20
C PRO A 35 7.99 3.97 -22.75
N LEU A 36 7.46 4.79 -21.86
CA LEU A 36 6.50 5.83 -22.21
C LEU A 36 7.22 7.15 -22.51
N PRO A 37 6.74 7.95 -23.48
CA PRO A 37 7.32 9.25 -23.79
C PRO A 37 6.99 10.31 -22.71
N PHE A 38 7.64 11.47 -22.80
CA PHE A 38 7.39 12.72 -22.06
C PHE A 38 7.77 12.77 -20.58
N LEU A 39 7.49 11.73 -19.81
CA LEU A 39 7.78 11.68 -18.37
C LEU A 39 8.65 10.48 -18.01
N PRO A 40 9.50 10.60 -16.97
CA PRO A 40 10.18 9.45 -16.40
C PRO A 40 9.18 8.40 -15.91
N ARG A 41 9.63 7.14 -15.90
CA ARG A 41 8.78 5.99 -15.56
C ARG A 41 8.12 6.14 -14.19
N TYR A 42 8.84 6.63 -13.18
CA TYR A 42 8.32 6.77 -11.82
C TYR A 42 7.18 7.80 -11.73
N ASP A 43 7.22 8.85 -12.55
CA ASP A 43 6.16 9.86 -12.61
C ASP A 43 4.91 9.32 -13.32
N TRP A 44 5.09 8.50 -14.36
CA TRP A 44 3.96 7.77 -14.98
C TRP A 44 3.28 6.83 -13.98
N LEU A 45 4.06 6.08 -13.20
CA LEU A 45 3.51 5.20 -12.15
C LEU A 45 2.75 6.00 -11.10
N LEU A 46 3.27 7.16 -10.68
CA LEU A 46 2.57 8.05 -9.75
C LEU A 46 1.23 8.54 -10.31
N ILE A 47 1.20 9.01 -11.56
CA ILE A 47 -0.03 9.47 -12.23
C ILE A 47 -1.05 8.34 -12.29
N ILE A 48 -0.64 7.13 -12.68
CA ILE A 48 -1.55 5.98 -12.74
C ILE A 48 -2.10 5.66 -11.34
N CYS A 49 -1.27 5.67 -10.30
CA CYS A 49 -1.72 5.45 -8.93
C CYS A 49 -2.76 6.50 -8.49
N LEU A 50 -2.50 7.78 -8.76
CA LEU A 50 -3.42 8.87 -8.42
C LEU A 50 -4.75 8.78 -9.18
N LEU A 51 -4.70 8.49 -10.49
CA LEU A 51 -5.90 8.32 -11.31
C LEU A 51 -6.72 7.12 -10.85
N MET A 52 -6.06 6.01 -10.54
CA MET A 52 -6.74 4.81 -10.04
C MET A 52 -7.38 5.07 -8.67
N GLN A 53 -6.64 5.65 -7.74
CA GLN A 53 -7.13 6.04 -6.42
C GLN A 53 -8.35 6.96 -6.52
N TRP A 54 -8.27 7.98 -7.37
CA TRP A 54 -9.37 8.90 -7.62
C TRP A 54 -10.59 8.17 -8.21
N TRP A 55 -10.37 7.31 -9.20
CA TRP A 55 -11.45 6.56 -9.85
C TRP A 55 -12.15 5.59 -8.89
N MET A 56 -11.41 4.91 -8.00
CA MET A 56 -12.00 4.01 -7.00
C MET A 56 -12.90 4.74 -6.01
N VAL A 57 -12.48 5.92 -5.56
CA VAL A 57 -13.32 6.76 -4.68
C VAL A 57 -14.52 7.33 -5.46
N ARG A 58 -14.31 7.79 -6.70
CA ARG A 58 -15.37 8.40 -7.52
C ARG A 58 -16.46 7.41 -7.95
N SER A 59 -16.08 6.16 -8.19
CA SER A 59 -16.96 5.04 -8.53
C SER A 59 -17.65 4.42 -7.32
N GLY A 60 -17.24 4.80 -6.10
CA GLY A 60 -17.78 4.25 -4.85
C GLY A 60 -17.24 2.88 -4.50
N LEU A 61 -16.19 2.39 -5.19
CA LEU A 61 -15.47 1.18 -4.78
C LEU A 61 -14.73 1.41 -3.46
N GLU A 62 -14.31 2.63 -3.20
CA GLU A 62 -13.72 3.05 -1.93
C GLU A 62 -14.52 4.19 -1.28
N THR A 63 -14.58 4.15 0.06
CA THR A 63 -15.19 5.22 0.84
C THR A 63 -14.18 6.32 1.18
N ARG A 64 -14.67 7.47 1.63
CA ARG A 64 -13.79 8.55 2.12
C ARG A 64 -13.01 8.16 3.38
N ASP A 65 -13.56 7.30 4.23
CA ASP A 65 -12.86 6.83 5.43
C ASP A 65 -11.74 5.86 5.07
N GLU A 66 -11.94 5.02 4.06
CA GLU A 66 -10.88 4.17 3.51
C GLU A 66 -9.79 5.00 2.85
N LEU A 67 -10.14 6.06 2.11
CA LEU A 67 -9.16 6.98 1.54
C LEU A 67 -8.25 7.62 2.62
N LYS A 68 -8.78 7.93 3.82
CA LYS A 68 -7.95 8.43 4.93
C LYS A 68 -6.94 7.38 5.38
N VAL A 69 -7.36 6.12 5.53
CA VAL A 69 -6.48 5.01 5.90
C VAL A 69 -5.42 4.77 4.82
N ILE A 70 -5.82 4.74 3.56
CA ILE A 70 -4.92 4.60 2.40
C ILE A 70 -3.89 5.74 2.37
N THR A 71 -4.32 6.98 2.61
CA THR A 71 -3.41 8.14 2.68
C THR A 71 -2.41 7.99 3.81
N LEU A 72 -2.85 7.53 4.99
CA LEU A 72 -1.96 7.26 6.11
C LEU A 72 -0.91 6.19 5.76
N PHE A 73 -1.33 5.09 5.13
CA PHE A 73 -0.42 4.03 4.70
C PHE A 73 0.52 4.46 3.57
N HIS A 74 0.09 5.39 2.71
CA HIS A 74 0.98 6.02 1.73
C HIS A 74 2.12 6.78 2.41
N LEU A 75 1.80 7.61 3.42
CA LEU A 75 2.78 8.39 4.16
C LEU A 75 3.73 7.50 4.98
N ILE A 76 3.18 6.51 5.69
CA ILE A 76 3.99 5.54 6.46
C ILE A 76 4.89 4.75 5.50
N GLY A 77 4.35 4.24 4.40
CA GLY A 77 5.10 3.52 3.38
C GLY A 77 6.25 4.35 2.80
N LEU A 78 5.98 5.60 2.45
CA LEU A 78 7.02 6.51 1.95
C LEU A 78 8.11 6.77 3.01
N ALA A 79 7.74 6.91 4.29
CA ALA A 79 8.71 7.06 5.37
C ALA A 79 9.61 5.81 5.54
N LEU A 80 9.03 4.61 5.39
CA LEU A 80 9.80 3.35 5.40
C LEU A 80 10.79 3.28 4.24
N GLU A 81 10.34 3.64 3.03
CA GLU A 81 11.20 3.67 1.84
C GLU A 81 12.33 4.69 1.98
N LEU A 82 12.03 5.91 2.44
CA LEU A 82 13.03 6.96 2.71
C LEU A 82 14.10 6.47 3.68
N PHE A 83 13.67 5.85 4.78
CA PHE A 83 14.59 5.29 5.77
C PHE A 83 15.46 4.19 5.16
N LYS A 84 14.88 3.24 4.44
CA LYS A 84 15.62 2.08 3.90
C LYS A 84 16.55 2.45 2.75
N VAL A 85 16.19 3.42 1.92
CA VAL A 85 17.09 4.00 0.92
C VAL A 85 18.23 4.75 1.60
N HIS A 86 17.96 5.52 2.66
CA HIS A 86 19.00 6.21 3.43
C HIS A 86 19.98 5.23 4.11
N MET A 87 19.49 4.08 4.59
CA MET A 87 20.31 3.01 5.15
C MET A 87 21.02 2.15 4.08
N GLY A 88 20.93 2.50 2.79
CA GLY A 88 21.59 1.78 1.69
C GLY A 88 21.05 0.38 1.43
N SER A 89 19.83 0.07 1.90
CA SER A 89 19.24 -1.26 1.72
C SER A 89 18.84 -1.54 0.27
N TRP A 90 18.44 -0.50 -0.46
CA TRP A 90 18.20 -0.51 -1.90
C TRP A 90 18.19 0.92 -2.44
N SER A 91 18.03 1.06 -3.75
CA SER A 91 17.97 2.35 -4.44
C SER A 91 16.90 2.34 -5.54
N TYR A 92 16.36 3.51 -5.85
CA TYR A 92 15.53 3.75 -7.05
C TYR A 92 16.38 4.45 -8.13
N PRO A 93 17.01 3.70 -9.06
CA PRO A 93 18.03 4.24 -9.96
C PRO A 93 17.45 5.05 -11.12
N GLU A 94 16.18 4.88 -11.47
CA GLU A 94 15.59 5.60 -12.60
C GLU A 94 15.28 7.05 -12.21
N GLU A 95 15.23 7.90 -13.24
CA GLU A 95 14.84 9.31 -13.10
C GLU A 95 13.40 9.45 -12.62
N GLY A 96 13.12 10.55 -11.94
CA GLY A 96 11.77 10.90 -11.52
C GLY A 96 11.71 12.31 -10.95
N TYR A 97 10.80 13.14 -11.46
CA TYR A 97 10.62 14.51 -10.96
C TYR A 97 10.02 14.52 -9.56
N PHE A 98 9.07 13.61 -9.31
CA PHE A 98 8.45 13.41 -8.00
C PHE A 98 9.24 12.39 -7.16
N LYS A 99 10.54 12.65 -6.97
CA LYS A 99 11.41 11.94 -6.01
C LYS A 99 11.76 12.85 -4.84
N ILE A 100 11.69 12.31 -3.63
CA ILE A 100 12.12 12.97 -2.41
C ILE A 100 13.27 12.13 -1.83
N PHE A 101 14.45 12.72 -1.64
CA PHE A 101 15.65 12.04 -1.13
C PHE A 101 15.94 10.68 -1.78
N GLY A 102 15.78 10.60 -3.12
CA GLY A 102 16.01 9.38 -3.88
C GLY A 102 14.82 8.41 -3.95
N VAL A 103 13.72 8.68 -3.26
CA VAL A 103 12.52 7.82 -3.23
C VAL A 103 11.40 8.43 -4.08
N PRO A 104 10.87 7.71 -5.09
CA PRO A 104 9.75 8.20 -5.88
C PRO A 104 8.44 8.11 -5.10
N LEU A 105 7.57 9.12 -5.24
CA LEU A 105 6.31 9.18 -4.49
C LEU A 105 5.37 7.99 -4.78
N TYR A 106 5.44 7.36 -5.96
CA TYR A 106 4.60 6.19 -6.25
C TYR A 106 4.89 5.01 -5.29
N SER A 107 6.09 4.92 -4.72
CA SER A 107 6.49 3.83 -3.81
C SER A 107 5.57 3.74 -2.58
N GLY A 108 5.12 4.88 -2.04
CA GLY A 108 4.13 4.92 -0.95
C GLY A 108 2.81 4.25 -1.34
N PHE A 109 2.39 4.32 -2.61
CA PHE A 109 1.18 3.64 -3.07
C PHE A 109 1.31 2.12 -3.07
N MET A 110 2.52 1.55 -3.10
CA MET A 110 2.71 0.11 -2.92
C MET A 110 2.19 -0.34 -1.55
N TYR A 111 2.47 0.42 -0.49
CA TYR A 111 1.95 0.17 0.86
C TYR A 111 0.46 0.53 0.97
N ALA A 112 0.06 1.67 0.37
CA ALA A 112 -1.34 2.11 0.37
C ALA A 112 -2.27 1.10 -0.31
N SER A 113 -1.79 0.38 -1.32
CA SER A 113 -2.55 -0.67 -2.01
C SER A 113 -2.90 -1.86 -1.11
N VAL A 114 -2.03 -2.19 -0.15
CA VAL A 114 -2.30 -3.22 0.87
C VAL A 114 -3.40 -2.73 1.81
N ALA A 115 -3.37 -1.46 2.21
CA ALA A 115 -4.43 -0.86 3.03
C ALA A 115 -5.77 -0.83 2.28
N SER A 116 -5.78 -0.43 1.00
CA SER A 116 -6.97 -0.47 0.14
C SER A 116 -7.56 -1.89 0.08
N TYR A 117 -6.72 -2.90 -0.17
CA TYR A 117 -7.14 -4.30 -0.17
C TYR A 117 -7.77 -4.70 1.17
N LEU A 118 -7.08 -4.43 2.29
CA LEU A 118 -7.56 -4.78 3.62
C LEU A 118 -8.90 -4.11 3.92
N CYS A 119 -9.02 -2.80 3.70
CA CYS A 119 -10.26 -2.05 3.89
C CYS A 119 -11.42 -2.64 3.08
N GLN A 120 -11.19 -2.88 1.78
CA GLN A 120 -12.23 -3.44 0.90
C GLN A 120 -12.62 -4.85 1.31
N ALA A 121 -11.65 -5.73 1.58
CA ALA A 121 -11.91 -7.09 2.03
C ALA A 121 -12.69 -7.08 3.35
N TRP A 122 -12.26 -6.25 4.31
CA TRP A 122 -12.92 -6.10 5.61
C TRP A 122 -14.39 -5.73 5.46
N ARG A 123 -14.68 -4.74 4.62
CA ARG A 123 -16.04 -4.25 4.35
C ARG A 123 -16.88 -5.26 3.57
N ARG A 124 -16.33 -5.87 2.51
CA ARG A 124 -17.02 -6.85 1.65
C ARG A 124 -17.40 -8.11 2.41
N PHE A 125 -16.50 -8.58 3.28
CA PHE A 125 -16.73 -9.75 4.12
C PHE A 125 -17.41 -9.44 5.45
N LYS A 126 -17.63 -8.15 5.78
CA LYS A 126 -18.18 -7.71 7.07
C LYS A 126 -17.42 -8.33 8.24
N VAL A 127 -16.09 -8.22 8.19
CA VAL A 127 -15.23 -8.79 9.22
C VAL A 127 -15.44 -8.03 10.53
N GLU A 128 -15.56 -8.77 11.62
CA GLU A 128 -15.69 -8.20 12.97
C GLU A 128 -14.55 -8.73 13.84
N LEU A 129 -13.95 -7.83 14.62
CA LEU A 129 -12.95 -8.21 15.61
C LEU A 129 -13.66 -8.57 16.91
N VAL A 130 -13.60 -9.85 17.27
CA VAL A 130 -14.14 -10.33 18.54
C VAL A 130 -13.05 -10.26 19.60
N LYS A 131 -13.34 -9.66 20.76
CA LYS A 131 -12.40 -9.49 21.88
C LYS A 131 -11.11 -8.73 21.51
N TRP A 132 -11.24 -7.68 20.70
CA TRP A 132 -10.11 -6.80 20.38
C TRP A 132 -9.57 -6.10 21.64
N PRO A 133 -8.25 -6.07 21.86
CA PRO A 133 -7.68 -5.36 23.00
C PRO A 133 -7.97 -3.85 22.97
N PRO A 134 -7.96 -3.16 24.11
CA PRO A 134 -8.14 -1.71 24.15
C PRO A 134 -7.10 -0.97 23.29
N PHE A 135 -7.49 0.14 22.65
CA PHE A 135 -6.59 0.96 21.84
C PHE A 135 -5.36 1.44 22.61
N LEU A 136 -5.47 1.63 23.93
CA LEU A 136 -4.36 1.99 24.81
C LEU A 136 -3.25 0.93 24.87
N VAL A 137 -3.54 -0.32 24.50
CA VAL A 137 -2.53 -1.39 24.41
C VAL A 137 -2.04 -1.51 22.96
N VAL A 138 -2.97 -1.55 22.01
CA VAL A 138 -2.66 -1.81 20.60
C VAL A 138 -1.84 -0.68 19.99
N VAL A 139 -2.20 0.59 20.23
CA VAL A 139 -1.54 1.74 19.61
C VAL A 139 -0.08 1.86 20.08
N PRO A 140 0.23 1.82 21.39
CA PRO A 140 1.63 1.85 21.84
C PRO A 140 2.43 0.64 21.37
N LEU A 141 1.84 -0.56 21.35
CA LEU A 141 2.52 -1.76 20.86
C LEU A 141 2.88 -1.61 19.37
N ALA A 142 1.92 -1.20 18.53
CA ALA A 142 2.19 -0.95 17.11
C ALA A 142 3.25 0.14 16.93
N ALA A 143 3.16 1.25 17.67
CA ALA A 143 4.16 2.31 17.63
C ALA A 143 5.55 1.82 18.03
N ALA A 144 5.66 0.96 19.06
CA ALA A 144 6.92 0.37 19.49
C ALA A 144 7.53 -0.55 18.42
N ILE A 145 6.71 -1.33 17.72
CA ILE A 145 7.16 -2.18 16.60
C ILE A 145 7.73 -1.33 15.46
N TYR A 146 7.05 -0.24 15.07
CA TYR A 146 7.54 0.68 14.05
C TYR A 146 8.78 1.45 14.52
N LEU A 147 8.81 1.89 15.77
CA LEU A 147 9.98 2.56 16.32
C LEU A 147 11.20 1.63 16.29
N ASN A 148 11.05 0.37 16.72
CA ASN A 148 12.13 -0.62 16.62
C ASN A 148 12.54 -0.88 15.16
N PHE A 149 11.59 -0.87 14.20
CA PHE A 149 11.93 -0.91 12.77
C PHE A 149 12.89 0.23 12.38
N PHE A 150 12.70 1.45 12.87
CA PHE A 150 13.60 2.56 12.55
C PHE A 150 14.91 2.54 13.36
N THR A 151 14.91 1.98 14.57
CA THR A 151 16.08 2.04 15.46
C THR A 151 16.96 0.77 15.45
N HIS A 152 16.52 -0.35 14.87
CA HIS A 152 17.30 -1.61 14.88
C HIS A 152 18.64 -1.55 14.14
N HIS A 153 18.91 -0.52 13.34
CA HIS A 153 20.27 -0.34 12.77
C HIS A 153 21.26 0.16 13.82
N TYR A 154 20.76 0.70 14.94
CA TYR A 154 21.53 1.26 16.05
C TYR A 154 21.31 0.49 17.37
N TRP A 155 20.44 -0.52 17.36
CA TRP A 155 20.02 -1.28 18.54
C TRP A 155 19.60 -2.70 18.15
N ILE A 156 19.20 -3.51 19.13
CA ILE A 156 18.69 -4.87 18.95
C ILE A 156 17.31 -4.84 18.27
N ASP A 157 17.11 -5.74 17.31
CA ASP A 157 15.81 -6.06 16.75
C ASP A 157 15.03 -6.96 17.71
N VAL A 158 13.95 -6.44 18.31
CA VAL A 158 13.15 -7.15 19.32
C VAL A 158 11.82 -7.67 18.76
N ARG A 159 11.65 -7.65 17.44
CA ARG A 159 10.40 -8.05 16.77
C ARG A 159 10.29 -9.55 16.47
N TRP A 160 11.34 -10.32 16.77
CA TRP A 160 11.46 -11.76 16.50
C TRP A 160 11.19 -12.61 17.73
#